data_AF-A0A8I6WTE3-F1
#
_entry.id   AF-A0A8I6WTE3-F1
#
_cell.length_a   1.000
_cell.length_b   1.000
_cell.length_c   1.000
_cell.angle_alpha   90.00
_cell.angle_beta   90.00
_cell.angle_gamma   90.00
#
_symmetry.space_group_name_H-M   'P 1'
#
loop_
_entity.id
_entity.type
_entity.pdbx_description
1 polymer ?
#
loop_
_entity_poly.entity_id
_entity_poly.type
_entity_poly.pdbx_seq_one_letter_code
_entity_poly.pdbx_strand_id
1 'polypeptide(L)'
;MVPQPLANSVVHFIRHDHGLGFRGQEGFRQGCLMLLGVPLDYRNTEDLRAAVNTFGEFHHWVQDDPYLVRSIVFAAFPEDG
;
A
#
# COMPACT_ATOMS: atom_id res chain seq x y z
N MET A 1 9.34 -15.47 -1.00
CA MET A 1 9.81 -15.40 0.41
C MET A 1 8.96 -16.31 1.27
N VAL A 2 9.47 -16.77 2.42
CA VAL A 2 8.74 -17.64 3.34
C VAL A 2 7.67 -16.82 4.08
N PRO A 3 6.43 -17.33 4.27
CA PRO A 3 5.40 -16.65 5.06
C PRO A 3 5.87 -16.44 6.50
N GLN A 4 5.57 -15.29 7.08
CA GLN A 4 5.98 -14.92 8.43
C GLN A 4 4.77 -14.89 9.37
N PRO A 5 4.82 -15.57 10.53
CA PRO A 5 3.75 -15.51 11.51
C PRO A 5 3.67 -14.11 12.13
N LEU A 6 2.46 -13.58 12.25
CA LEU A 6 2.13 -12.33 12.93
C LEU A 6 0.95 -12.55 13.88
N ALA A 7 1.22 -12.77 15.16
CA ALA A 7 0.23 -13.10 16.17
C ALA A 7 -0.68 -14.28 15.75
N ASN A 8 -1.95 -14.00 15.43
CA ASN A 8 -2.93 -14.99 14.95
C ASN A 8 -3.08 -15.02 13.42
N SER A 9 -2.19 -14.36 12.68
CA SER A 9 -2.22 -14.20 11.23
C SER A 9 -0.91 -14.64 10.60
N VAL A 10 -0.93 -14.90 9.29
CA VAL A 10 0.27 -15.20 8.50
C VAL A 10 0.44 -14.11 7.45
N VAL A 11 1.62 -13.50 7.41
CA VAL A 11 1.98 -12.46 6.45
C VAL A 11 2.79 -13.06 5.33
N HIS A 12 2.35 -12.85 4.09
CA HIS A 12 3.08 -13.25 2.90
C HIS A 12 3.76 -12.03 2.28
N PHE A 13 5.07 -12.14 2.07
CA PHE A 13 5.81 -11.16 1.30
C PHE A 13 5.86 -11.65 -0.15
N ILE A 14 5.03 -11.04 -0.97
CA ILE A 14 4.99 -11.28 -2.41
C ILE A 14 5.58 -10.03 -3.06
N ARG A 15 6.40 -10.21 -4.10
CA ARG A 15 6.80 -9.05 -4.90
C ARG A 15 5.53 -8.42 -5.47
N HIS A 16 5.50 -7.10 -5.55
CA HIS A 16 4.34 -6.35 -6.05
C HIS A 16 3.87 -6.87 -7.42
N ASP A 17 4.79 -7.37 -8.25
CA ASP A 17 4.52 -7.95 -9.57
C ASP A 17 4.00 -9.39 -9.60
N HIS A 18 3.82 -10.02 -8.44
CA HIS A 18 3.44 -11.43 -8.33
C HIS A 18 2.22 -11.63 -7.41
N GLY A 19 1.61 -10.55 -6.91
CA GLY A 19 0.39 -10.61 -6.10
C GLY A 19 -0.80 -11.15 -6.90
N LEU A 20 -1.70 -11.89 -6.24
CA LEU A 20 -3.01 -12.20 -6.82
C LEU A 20 -3.72 -10.88 -7.15
N GLY A 21 -4.06 -10.69 -8.43
CA GLY A 21 -4.58 -9.42 -8.94
C GLY A 21 -3.52 -8.48 -9.53
N PHE A 22 -2.24 -8.85 -9.64
CA PHE A 22 -1.22 -8.01 -10.32
C PHE A 22 -1.60 -7.64 -11.77
N ARG A 23 -2.39 -8.50 -12.45
CA ARG A 23 -2.93 -8.28 -13.80
C ARG A 23 -4.47 -8.25 -13.87
N GLY A 24 -5.13 -7.70 -12.84
CA GLY A 24 -6.46 -7.09 -12.93
C GLY A 24 -7.52 -7.79 -13.77
N GLN A 25 -8.39 -8.54 -13.11
CA GLN A 25 -9.71 -8.80 -13.68
C GLN A 25 -10.66 -7.70 -13.22
N GLU A 26 -11.11 -6.92 -14.21
CA GLU A 26 -12.23 -5.97 -14.29
C GLU A 26 -12.47 -4.97 -13.14
N GLY A 27 -12.30 -3.68 -13.48
CA GLY A 27 -13.00 -2.56 -12.85
C GLY A 27 -12.23 -1.94 -11.70
N PHE A 28 -11.61 -0.77 -11.96
CA PHE A 28 -11.01 0.13 -10.97
C PHE A 28 -10.34 -0.58 -9.77
N ARG A 29 -9.04 -0.89 -9.87
CA ARG A 29 -8.26 -1.37 -8.71
C ARG A 29 -7.98 -0.23 -7.72
N GLN A 30 -9.02 0.37 -7.14
CA GLN A 30 -8.83 1.12 -5.92
C GLN A 30 -8.45 0.14 -4.82
N GLY A 31 -7.29 0.34 -4.21
CA GLY A 31 -6.74 -0.53 -3.17
C GLY A 31 -6.21 0.26 -2.00
N CYS A 32 -6.00 -0.42 -0.87
CA CYS A 32 -5.27 0.14 0.26
C CYS A 32 -3.84 -0.41 0.29
N LEU A 33 -2.89 0.50 0.53
CA LEU A 33 -1.49 0.21 0.74
C LEU A 33 -1.18 0.43 2.23
N MET A 34 -0.50 -0.53 2.84
CA MET A 34 0.08 -0.35 4.18
C MET A 34 1.57 -0.12 4.03
N LEU A 35 1.99 1.13 4.24
CA LEU A 35 3.40 1.50 4.25
C LEU A 35 3.93 1.33 5.69
N LEU A 36 4.94 0.49 5.85
CA LEU A 36 5.57 0.21 7.15
C LEU A 36 6.90 0.97 7.23
N GLY A 37 7.20 1.54 8.41
CA GLY A 37 8.48 2.19 8.66
C GLY A 37 8.66 3.56 7.98
N VAL A 38 7.57 4.23 7.59
CA VAL A 38 7.60 5.63 7.16
C VAL A 38 8.07 6.48 8.34
N PRO A 39 9.19 7.23 8.26
CA PRO A 39 9.61 8.10 9.35
C PRO A 39 8.56 9.17 9.60
N LEU A 40 8.35 9.56 10.87
CA LEU A 40 7.24 10.45 11.26
C LEU A 40 7.28 11.80 10.54
N ASP A 41 8.47 12.34 10.28
CA ASP A 41 8.64 13.61 9.56
C ASP A 41 8.16 13.55 8.10
N TYR A 42 8.21 12.36 7.49
CA TYR A 42 7.77 12.08 6.13
C TYR A 42 6.35 11.48 6.07
N ARG A 43 5.67 11.34 7.22
CA ARG A 43 4.28 10.87 7.30
C ARG A 43 3.33 12.04 7.05
N ASN A 44 3.41 12.62 5.86
CA ASN A 44 2.56 13.73 5.42
C ASN A 44 2.03 13.47 3.99
N THR A 45 1.02 14.24 3.60
CA THR A 45 0.32 14.03 2.33
C THR A 45 1.22 14.19 1.10
N GLU A 46 2.21 15.07 1.13
CA GLU A 46 3.07 15.34 -0.03
C GLU A 46 4.05 14.18 -0.27
N ASP A 47 4.74 13.75 0.78
CA ASP A 47 5.70 12.65 0.71
C ASP A 47 5.03 11.31 0.39
N LEU A 48 3.87 11.04 1.02
CA LEU A 48 3.10 9.82 0.75
C LEU A 48 2.58 9.79 -0.69
N ARG A 49 2.09 10.94 -1.19
CA ARG A 49 1.68 11.07 -2.60
C ARG A 49 2.86 10.83 -3.53
N ALA A 50 4.00 11.47 -3.26
CA ALA A 50 5.20 11.32 -4.09
C ALA A 50 5.63 9.86 -4.20
N ALA A 51 5.62 9.11 -3.08
CA ALA A 51 5.93 7.70 -3.06
C ALA A 51 4.91 6.86 -3.86
N VAL A 52 3.62 7.02 -3.60
CA VAL A 52 2.55 6.23 -4.25
C VAL A 52 2.45 6.53 -5.75
N ASN A 53 2.65 7.79 -6.15
CA ASN A 53 2.55 8.20 -7.55
C ASN A 53 3.64 7.60 -8.46
N THR A 54 4.64 6.91 -7.90
CA THR A 54 5.62 6.16 -8.69
C THR A 54 5.06 4.87 -9.31
N PHE A 55 3.93 4.34 -8.79
CA PHE A 55 3.33 3.09 -9.27
C PHE A 55 1.79 3.07 -9.27
N GLY A 56 1.13 4.13 -8.80
CA GLY A 56 -0.32 4.29 -8.80
C GLY A 56 -0.74 5.75 -8.75
N GLU A 57 -2.02 6.02 -8.47
CA GLU A 57 -2.56 7.35 -8.25
C GLU A 57 -3.00 7.47 -6.79
N PHE A 58 -2.35 8.35 -6.03
CA PHE A 58 -2.72 8.64 -4.65
C PHE A 58 -4.08 9.34 -4.57
N HIS A 59 -4.96 8.86 -3.68
CA HIS A 59 -6.22 9.56 -3.36
C HIS A 59 -6.16 10.25 -2.00
N HIS A 60 -6.00 9.47 -0.93
CA HIS A 60 -5.96 9.97 0.45
C HIS A 60 -5.29 8.94 1.37
N TRP A 61 -5.09 9.32 2.62
CA TRP A 61 -4.47 8.46 3.63
C TRP A 61 -5.11 8.68 5.00
N VAL A 62 -4.98 7.68 5.88
CA VAL A 62 -5.51 7.75 7.26
C VAL A 62 -4.52 8.51 8.14
N GLN A 63 -4.74 9.81 8.29
CA GLN A 63 -3.89 10.68 9.09
C GLN A 63 -3.93 10.31 10.58
N ASP A 64 -5.13 10.09 11.10
CA ASP A 64 -5.41 9.80 12.51
C ASP A 64 -5.23 8.32 12.90
N ASP A 65 -4.34 7.57 12.21
CA ASP A 65 -4.03 6.20 12.62
C ASP A 65 -3.42 6.21 14.04
N PRO A 66 -4.06 5.57 15.04
CA PRO A 66 -3.53 5.51 16.40
C PRO A 66 -2.19 4.75 16.48
N TYR A 67 -1.84 3.99 15.44
CA TYR A 67 -0.58 3.26 15.33
C TYR A 67 0.36 3.94 14.33
N LEU A 68 1.19 4.87 14.85
CA LEU A 68 2.15 5.67 14.05
C LEU A 68 3.25 4.86 13.35
N VAL A 69 3.31 3.54 13.55
CA VAL A 69 4.29 2.64 12.91
C VAL A 69 3.96 2.32 11.45
N ARG A 70 2.78 2.74 10.97
CA ARG A 70 2.33 2.50 9.59
C ARG A 70 1.56 3.71 9.03
N SER A 71 1.45 3.73 7.71
CA SER A 71 0.58 4.65 6.98
C SER A 71 -0.33 3.87 6.05
N ILE A 72 -1.65 4.02 6.21
CA ILE A 72 -2.64 3.43 5.32
C ILE A 72 -2.99 4.44 4.24
N VAL A 73 -2.71 4.09 2.98
CA VAL A 73 -2.94 4.94 1.81
C VAL A 73 -3.93 4.28 0.86
N PHE A 74 -4.86 5.06 0.32
CA PHE A 74 -5.78 4.61 -0.71
C PHE A 74 -5.32 5.14 -2.06
N ALA A 75 -5.22 4.24 -3.04
CA ALA A 75 -4.70 4.57 -4.37
C ALA A 75 -5.46 3.81 -5.46
N ALA A 76 -5.45 4.34 -6.68
CA ALA A 76 -5.77 3.60 -7.89
C ALA A 76 -4.50 3.10 -8.58
N PHE A 77 -4.61 2.03 -9.37
CA PHE A 77 -3.50 1.50 -10.16
C PHE A 77 -3.93 1.40 -11.63
N PRO A 78 -3.01 1.64 -12.59
CA PRO A 78 -3.33 1.50 -14.00
C PRO A 78 -3.76 0.07 -14.34
N GLU A 79 -4.75 -0.05 -15.22
CA GLU A 79 -5.08 -1.32 -15.87
C GLU A 79 -4.03 -1.56 -16.95
N ASP A 80 -3.14 -2.54 -16.76
CA ASP A 80 -2.37 -3.05 -17.88
C ASP A 80 -3.31 -3.87 -18.79
N GLY A 81 -3.43 -3.45 -20.05
CA GLY A 81 -4.06 -4.20 -21.14
C GLY A 81 -3.20 -5.36 -21.64
#